data_AF-A0A8X7X6Y0-F1
#
_entry.id   AF-A0A8X7X6Y0-F1
#
_cell.length_a   1.000
_cell.length_b   1.000
_cell.length_c   1.000
_cell.angle_alpha   90.00
_cell.angle_beta   90.00
_cell.angle_gamma   90.00
#
_symmetry.space_group_name_H-M   'P 1'
#
loop_
_entity.id
_entity.type
_entity.pdbx_description
1 polymer ?
#
loop_
_entity_poly.entity_id
_entity_poly.type
_entity_poly.pdbx_seq_one_letter_code
_entity_poly.pdbx_strand_id
1 'polypeptide(L)'
;MAYSGSLRESAQLFQSEEMRPANDPKERDPVHVRMLNDVLQNLEKNFVIPQAPPGFYRNILYALDDQTNQFSILKESQDHWKLKHLNETLKRPLSMVLNCINSAERHLAVGLDLFEDVSTTKH
;
A
#
# COMPACT_ATOMS: atom_id res chain seq x y z
N MET A 1 -1.63 -5.60 -17.44
CA MET A 1 -1.52 -4.41 -16.58
C MET A 1 -0.78 -4.81 -15.32
N ALA A 2 0.46 -4.35 -15.15
CA ALA A 2 1.34 -4.70 -14.02
C ALA A 2 1.72 -3.43 -13.25
N TYR A 3 0.74 -2.60 -12.89
CA TYR A 3 0.97 -1.29 -12.24
C TYR A 3 1.32 -1.39 -10.73
N SER A 4 1.44 -2.60 -10.19
CA SER A 4 1.84 -2.85 -8.79
C SER A 4 2.84 -3.99 -8.65
N GLY A 5 3.55 -4.34 -9.74
CA GLY A 5 4.56 -5.40 -9.71
C GLY A 5 5.66 -5.11 -8.69
N SER A 6 6.20 -3.89 -8.71
CA SER A 6 7.23 -3.43 -7.78
C SER A 6 6.73 -3.37 -6.33
N LEU A 7 5.53 -2.82 -6.09
CA LEU A 7 4.90 -2.88 -4.76
C LEU A 7 4.76 -4.32 -4.24
N ARG A 8 4.35 -5.25 -5.11
CA ARG A 8 4.22 -6.67 -4.75
C ARG A 8 5.57 -7.30 -4.45
N GLU A 9 6.59 -7.02 -5.25
CA GLU A 9 7.96 -7.52 -5.05
C GLU A 9 8.53 -7.01 -3.72
N SER A 10 8.45 -5.70 -3.45
CA SER A 10 8.87 -5.11 -2.18
C SER A 10 8.11 -5.71 -1.00
N ALA A 11 6.80 -5.90 -1.12
CA ALA A 11 6.00 -6.53 -0.06
C ALA A 11 6.38 -8.00 0.17
N GLN A 12 6.74 -8.74 -0.88
CA GLN A 12 7.20 -10.13 -0.77
C GLN A 12 8.55 -10.22 -0.05
N LEU A 13 9.52 -9.36 -0.42
CA LEU A 13 10.80 -9.27 0.27
C LEU A 13 10.62 -8.94 1.76
N PHE A 14 9.73 -7.99 2.05
CA PHE A 14 9.40 -7.62 3.43
C PHE A 14 8.82 -8.81 4.21
N GLN A 15 7.96 -9.62 3.60
CA GLN A 15 7.35 -10.78 4.25
C GLN A 15 8.31 -11.96 4.48
N SER A 16 9.27 -12.19 3.58
CA SER A 16 10.14 -13.38 3.64
C SER A 16 11.40 -13.17 4.49
N GLU A 17 12.14 -12.10 4.24
CA GLU A 17 13.45 -11.86 4.87
C GLU A 17 13.30 -10.94 6.09
N GLU A 18 12.64 -9.80 5.90
CA GLU A 18 12.59 -8.77 6.94
C GLU A 18 11.67 -9.13 8.11
N MET A 19 10.60 -9.88 7.88
CA MET A 19 9.67 -10.28 8.95
C MET A 19 10.14 -11.50 9.76
N ARG A 20 11.25 -12.16 9.38
CA ARG A 20 11.78 -13.33 10.10
C ARG A 20 12.11 -13.04 11.58
N PRO A 21 12.77 -11.93 11.95
CA PRO A 21 13.03 -11.56 13.35
C PRO A 21 11.76 -11.31 14.18
N ALA A 22 10.65 -10.93 13.55
CA ALA A 22 9.37 -10.75 14.24
C ALA A 22 8.72 -12.12 14.58
N ASN A 23 8.91 -13.10 13.71
CA ASN A 23 8.26 -14.40 13.74
C ASN A 23 9.06 -15.51 14.45
N ASP A 24 10.40 -15.48 14.40
CA ASP A 24 11.27 -16.45 15.10
C ASP A 24 11.80 -15.85 16.42
N PRO A 25 11.47 -16.43 17.59
CA PRO A 25 12.01 -15.99 18.88
C PRO A 25 13.54 -16.04 18.98
N LYS A 26 14.22 -16.89 18.20
CA LYS A 26 15.69 -17.05 18.22
C LYS A 26 16.43 -15.95 17.46
N GLU A 27 15.76 -15.33 16.49
CA GLU A 27 16.30 -14.25 15.66
C GLU A 27 15.74 -12.88 16.05
N ARG A 28 14.97 -12.84 17.14
CA ARG A 28 14.27 -11.63 17.60
C ARG A 28 15.25 -10.58 18.12
N ASP A 29 15.53 -9.60 17.28
CA ASP A 29 16.17 -8.35 17.66
C ASP A 29 15.11 -7.26 17.94
N PRO A 30 15.02 -6.71 19.16
CA PRO A 30 14.08 -5.65 19.50
C PRO A 30 14.17 -4.40 18.61
N VAL A 31 15.36 -4.05 18.10
CA VAL A 31 15.55 -2.90 17.20
C VAL A 31 14.94 -3.19 15.84
N HIS A 32 15.24 -4.37 15.28
CA HIS A 32 14.68 -4.84 14.00
C HIS A 32 13.15 -4.91 14.07
N VAL A 33 12.60 -5.51 15.13
CA VAL A 33 11.15 -5.61 15.34
C VAL A 33 10.49 -4.24 15.47
N ARG A 34 11.14 -3.27 16.14
CA ARG A 34 10.63 -1.90 16.21
C ARG A 34 10.58 -1.25 14.82
N MET A 35 11.65 -1.38 14.04
CA MET A 35 11.70 -0.86 12.67
C MET A 35 10.60 -1.47 11.79
N LEU A 36 10.37 -2.79 11.87
CA LEU A 36 9.28 -3.45 11.15
C LEU A 36 7.92 -2.87 11.54
N ASN A 37 7.67 -2.73 12.84
CA ASN A 37 6.42 -2.14 13.33
C ASN A 37 6.23 -0.71 12.84
N ASP A 38 7.29 0.11 12.83
CA ASP A 38 7.22 1.50 12.37
C ASP A 38 6.91 1.58 10.87
N VAL A 39 7.53 0.72 10.05
CA VAL A 39 7.24 0.65 8.60
C VAL A 39 5.80 0.18 8.37
N LEU A 40 5.37 -0.92 9.01
CA LEU A 40 4.03 -1.50 8.84
C LEU A 40 2.92 -0.59 9.36
N GLN A 41 3.11 0.06 10.51
CA GLN A 41 2.14 0.98 11.09
C GLN A 41 1.88 2.18 10.18
N ASN A 42 2.90 2.64 9.45
CA ASN A 42 2.78 3.76 8.53
C ASN A 42 2.38 3.34 7.11
N LEU A 43 2.51 2.06 6.76
CA LEU A 43 2.13 1.56 5.43
C LEU A 43 0.66 1.81 5.12
N GLU A 44 -0.25 1.51 6.07
CA GLU A 44 -1.69 1.67 5.85
C GLU A 44 -2.07 3.12 5.48
N LYS A 45 -1.35 4.10 6.05
CA LYS A 45 -1.59 5.54 5.79
C LYS A 45 -1.38 5.91 4.33
N ASN A 46 -0.55 5.18 3.59
CA ASN A 46 -0.30 5.41 2.16
C ASN A 46 -1.52 5.10 1.28
N PHE A 47 -2.45 4.30 1.77
CA PHE A 47 -3.67 3.94 1.06
C PHE A 47 -4.86 4.87 1.35
N VAL A 48 -4.66 5.93 2.13
CA VAL A 48 -5.71 6.87 2.52
C VAL A 48 -5.73 8.09 1.59
N ILE A 49 -6.81 8.27 0.83
CA ILE A 49 -6.98 9.45 -0.02
C ILE A 49 -7.39 10.69 0.80
N PRO A 50 -7.05 11.92 0.35
CA PRO A 50 -7.40 13.14 1.06
C PRO A 50 -8.91 13.35 1.22
N GLN A 51 -9.69 13.01 0.18
CA GLN A 51 -11.13 13.19 0.15
C GLN A 51 -11.78 12.03 -0.61
N ALA A 52 -12.69 11.32 0.05
CA ALA A 52 -13.52 10.29 -0.57
C ALA A 52 -14.90 10.85 -0.95
N PRO A 53 -15.58 10.27 -1.97
CA PRO A 53 -16.98 10.57 -2.23
C PRO A 53 -17.86 10.27 -0.99
N PRO A 54 -18.98 10.98 -0.81
CA PRO A 54 -19.92 10.69 0.27
C PRO A 54 -20.36 9.22 0.26
N GLY A 55 -20.33 8.56 1.42
CA GLY A 55 -20.68 7.14 1.55
C GLY A 55 -19.55 6.15 1.25
N PHE A 56 -18.34 6.63 0.92
CA PHE A 56 -17.17 5.79 0.67
C PHE A 56 -16.09 5.99 1.72
N TYR A 57 -15.28 4.94 1.93
CA TYR A 57 -14.10 5.01 2.78
C TYR A 57 -12.97 5.79 2.11
N ARG A 58 -12.16 6.46 2.94
CA ARG A 58 -10.93 7.12 2.49
C ARG A 58 -9.77 6.14 2.27
N ASN A 59 -9.75 5.01 2.96
CA ASN A 59 -8.78 3.97 2.65
C ASN A 59 -9.26 3.24 1.39
N ILE A 60 -8.47 3.27 0.32
CA ILE A 60 -8.85 2.68 -0.97
C ILE A 60 -8.97 1.16 -0.91
N LEU A 61 -8.32 0.53 0.07
CA LEU A 61 -8.39 -0.93 0.25
C LEU A 61 -9.68 -1.37 0.95
N TYR A 62 -10.40 -0.44 1.59
CA TYR A 62 -11.63 -0.79 2.29
C TYR A 62 -12.76 -0.99 1.27
N ALA A 63 -13.58 -2.01 1.52
CA ALA A 63 -14.57 -2.54 0.58
C ALA A 63 -14.00 -3.25 -0.66
N LEU A 64 -12.70 -3.59 -0.64
CA LEU A 64 -12.18 -4.71 -1.42
C LEU A 64 -12.44 -6.02 -0.65
N ASP A 65 -13.13 -6.96 -1.28
CA ASP A 65 -13.26 -8.35 -0.86
C ASP A 65 -12.87 -9.30 -2.01
N ASP A 66 -12.88 -10.61 -1.74
CA ASP A 66 -12.53 -11.66 -2.72
C ASP A 66 -13.43 -11.67 -3.97
N GLN A 67 -14.60 -11.03 -3.92
CA GLN A 67 -15.57 -10.93 -5.02
C GLN A 67 -15.44 -9.63 -5.81
N THR A 68 -14.75 -8.62 -5.27
CA THR A 68 -14.52 -7.32 -5.94
C THR A 68 -13.21 -7.32 -6.73
N ASN A 69 -13.27 -6.88 -7.99
CA ASN A 69 -12.09 -6.76 -8.85
C ASN A 69 -11.62 -5.31 -9.06
N GLN A 70 -12.22 -4.34 -8.37
CA GLN A 70 -11.96 -2.90 -8.57
C GLN A 70 -12.14 -2.11 -7.28
N PHE A 71 -11.33 -1.05 -7.12
CA PHE A 71 -11.46 -0.08 -6.03
C PHE A 71 -12.83 0.60 -6.05
N SER A 72 -13.47 0.73 -4.88
CA SER A 72 -14.85 1.24 -4.78
C SER A 72 -15.01 2.65 -5.34
N ILE A 73 -13.99 3.51 -5.20
CA ILE A 73 -14.00 4.86 -5.77
C ILE A 73 -13.91 4.87 -7.30
N LEU A 74 -13.26 3.87 -7.91
CA LEU A 74 -13.23 3.71 -9.37
C LEU A 74 -14.58 3.20 -9.88
N LYS A 75 -15.15 2.21 -9.18
CA LYS A 75 -16.46 1.63 -9.49
C LYS A 75 -17.57 2.67 -9.41
N GLU A 76 -17.51 3.58 -8.44
CA GLU A 76 -18.42 4.71 -8.36
C GLU A 76 -18.28 5.59 -9.62
N SER A 77 -17.09 6.12 -9.88
CA SER A 77 -16.92 7.11 -10.96
C SER A 77 -17.19 6.52 -12.36
N GLN A 78 -16.72 5.30 -12.62
CA GLN A 78 -17.55 4.17 -13.01
C GLN A 78 -18.99 4.38 -13.50
N ASP A 79 -19.89 4.04 -12.58
CA ASP A 79 -21.34 4.08 -12.71
C ASP A 79 -21.86 5.51 -12.93
N HIS A 80 -21.26 6.52 -12.31
CA HIS A 80 -21.57 7.92 -12.61
C HIS A 80 -21.29 8.31 -14.07
N TRP A 81 -20.19 7.82 -14.66
CA TRP A 81 -19.92 8.03 -16.09
C TRP A 81 -20.97 7.37 -16.97
N LYS A 82 -21.38 6.13 -16.65
CA LYS A 82 -22.44 5.43 -17.41
C LYS A 82 -23.78 6.18 -17.37
N LEU A 83 -24.08 6.82 -16.26
CA LEU A 83 -25.34 7.54 -16.06
C LEU A 83 -25.33 8.97 -16.64
N LYS A 84 -24.17 9.65 -16.64
CA LYS A 84 -24.09 11.09 -16.95
C LYS A 84 -23.16 11.47 -18.13
N HIS A 85 -22.45 10.52 -18.75
CA HIS A 85 -21.51 10.73 -19.87
C HIS A 85 -20.42 11.81 -19.65
N LEU A 86 -20.04 12.08 -18.39
CA LEU A 86 -19.00 13.06 -18.06
C LEU A 86 -17.62 12.40 -18.02
N ASN A 87 -16.78 12.65 -19.04
CA ASN A 87 -15.42 12.08 -19.16
C ASN A 87 -14.42 12.54 -18.08
N GLU A 88 -14.67 13.67 -17.42
CA GLU A 88 -13.77 14.20 -16.38
C GLU A 88 -13.80 13.38 -15.08
N THR A 89 -14.84 12.57 -14.89
CA THR A 89 -15.14 11.87 -13.62
C THR A 89 -14.13 10.76 -13.27
N LEU A 90 -13.55 10.07 -14.26
CA LEU A 90 -12.70 8.89 -14.02
C LEU A 90 -11.22 9.21 -13.77
N LYS A 91 -10.71 10.31 -14.34
CA LYS A 91 -9.28 10.66 -14.26
C LYS A 91 -8.81 10.90 -12.82
N ARG A 92 -9.64 11.60 -12.04
CA ARG A 92 -9.31 11.99 -10.67
C ARG A 92 -9.23 10.79 -9.71
N PRO A 93 -10.24 9.91 -9.63
CA PRO A 93 -10.16 8.66 -8.88
C PRO A 93 -8.97 7.78 -9.30
N LEU A 94 -8.71 7.65 -10.60
CA LEU A 94 -7.57 6.88 -11.10
C LEU A 94 -6.23 7.43 -10.61
N SER A 95 -6.04 8.76 -10.70
CA SER A 95 -4.85 9.42 -10.16
C SER A 95 -4.72 9.22 -8.65
N MET A 96 -5.83 9.26 -7.89
CA MET A 96 -5.81 9.00 -6.45
C MET A 96 -5.33 7.58 -6.13
N VAL A 97 -5.88 6.56 -6.81
CA VAL A 97 -5.47 5.16 -6.63
C VAL A 97 -3.99 4.99 -6.97
N LEU A 98 -3.55 5.50 -8.13
CA LEU A 98 -2.15 5.40 -8.55
C LEU A 98 -1.20 6.09 -7.57
N ASN A 99 -1.58 7.27 -7.06
CA ASN A 99 -0.77 7.98 -6.08
C ASN A 99 -0.64 7.19 -4.76
N CYS A 100 -1.71 6.57 -4.30
CA CYS A 100 -1.67 5.69 -3.12
C CYS A 100 -0.73 4.49 -3.33
N ILE A 101 -0.84 3.80 -4.48
CA ILE A 101 0.01 2.65 -4.81
C ILE A 101 1.48 3.08 -4.87
N ASN A 102 1.79 4.16 -5.60
CA ASN A 102 3.15 4.68 -5.72
C ASN A 102 3.72 5.15 -4.37
N SER A 103 2.87 5.75 -3.50
CA SER A 103 3.28 6.16 -2.16
C SER A 103 3.63 4.95 -1.30
N ALA A 104 2.79 3.90 -1.33
CA ALA A 104 3.04 2.66 -0.61
C ALA A 104 4.30 1.94 -1.10
N GLU A 105 4.54 1.94 -2.41
CA GLU A 105 5.74 1.36 -3.01
C GLU A 105 7.00 2.07 -2.51
N ARG A 106 7.04 3.40 -2.60
CA ARG A 106 8.17 4.19 -2.09
C ARG A 106 8.38 4.02 -0.60
N HIS A 107 7.30 3.95 0.17
CA HIS A 107 7.36 3.73 1.61
C HIS A 107 8.00 2.38 1.95
N LEU A 108 7.62 1.32 1.24
CA LEU A 108 8.25 0.00 1.42
C LEU A 108 9.69 -0.03 0.92
N ALA A 109 10.01 0.60 -0.21
CA ALA A 109 11.37 0.67 -0.72
C ALA A 109 12.32 1.35 0.29
N VAL A 110 11.94 2.52 0.81
CA VAL A 110 12.69 3.19 1.89
C VAL A 110 12.76 2.33 3.14
N GLY A 111 11.68 1.61 3.46
CA GLY A 111 11.67 0.64 4.54
C GLY A 111 12.75 -0.43 4.37
N LEU A 112 12.86 -1.03 3.18
CA LEU A 112 13.85 -2.05 2.85
C LEU A 112 15.29 -1.51 2.93
N ASP A 113 15.53 -0.31 2.38
CA ASP A 113 16.86 0.34 2.44
C ASP A 113 17.35 0.49 3.89
N LEU A 114 16.46 0.86 4.82
CA LEU A 114 16.80 0.97 6.25
C LEU A 114 17.30 -0.35 6.85
N PHE A 115 16.79 -1.50 6.39
CA PHE A 115 17.21 -2.80 6.88
C PHE A 115 18.55 -3.25 6.28
N GLU A 116 18.81 -2.92 5.01
CA GLU A 116 20.12 -3.17 4.37
C GLU A 116 21.25 -2.40 5.10
N ASP A 117 21.01 -1.14 5.45
CA ASP A 117 21.99 -0.31 6.19
C ASP A 117 22.28 -0.83 7.60
N VAL A 118 21.26 -1.31 8.32
CA VAL A 118 21.45 -1.90 9.66
C VAL A 118 22.20 -3.23 9.59
N SER A 119 21.94 -4.02 8.56
CA SER A 119 22.60 -5.32 8.34
C SER A 119 24.09 -5.14 8.03
N THR A 120 24.45 -4.13 7.24
CA THR A 120 25.84 -3.81 6.90
C THR A 120 26.62 -3.19 8.05
N THR A 121 25.95 -2.49 8.98
CA THR A 121 26.59 -1.87 10.15
C THR A 121 26.88 -2.88 11.29
N LYS A 122 26.28 -4.08 11.26
CA LYS A 122 26.46 -5.13 12.26
C LYS A 122 27.66 -6.06 12.00
N HIS A 123 28.44 -5.81 10.95
CA HIS A 123 29.66 -6.55 10.59
C HIS A 123 30.92 -5.71 10.84
#